data_AF-A0A3N5ZXD1-F1
#
_entry.id   AF-A0A3N5ZXD1-F1
#
_cell.length_a   1.000
_cell.length_b   1.000
_cell.length_c   1.000
_cell.angle_alpha   90.00
_cell.angle_beta   90.00
_cell.angle_gamma   90.00
#
_symmetry.space_group_name_H-M   'P 1'
#
loop_
_entity.id
_entity.type
_entity.pdbx_description
1 polymer ?
#
loop_
_entity_poly.entity_id
_entity_poly.type
_entity_poly.pdbx_seq_one_letter_code
_entity_poly.pdbx_strand_id
1 'polypeptide(L)'
;TGAGDATTLTPDRALNVGQLAVPAGTYTLYTVPAQGEWQLVINKQTGQWGTQYSQTEDLGRVPMKVEKTSAPVEQLTISVDDTPAGGTLRVEWGTTRASAPFTVG
;
A
#
# COMPACT_ATOMS: atom_id res chain seq x y z
N THR A 1 6.58 -0.93 6.18
CA THR A 1 7.34 -1.37 4.99
C THR A 1 8.32 -0.28 4.63
N GLY A 2 9.47 -0.66 4.08
CA GLY A 2 10.61 0.25 3.89
C GLY A 2 11.81 -0.19 4.72
N ALA A 3 12.89 -0.59 4.04
CA ALA A 3 14.15 -1.00 4.66
C ALA A 3 15.09 0.20 4.86
N GLY A 4 14.51 1.35 5.23
CA GLY A 4 15.14 2.67 5.23
C GLY A 4 14.09 3.76 5.47
N ASP A 5 14.08 4.79 4.64
CA ASP A 5 12.98 5.76 4.60
C ASP A 5 11.64 5.07 4.32
N ALA A 6 10.58 5.59 4.93
CA ALA A 6 9.27 4.99 4.76
C ALA A 6 8.75 5.18 3.33
N THR A 7 8.13 4.12 2.80
CA THR A 7 7.51 4.17 1.47
C THR A 7 6.42 5.24 1.44
N THR A 8 6.56 6.22 0.56
CA THR A 8 5.65 7.37 0.48
C THR A 8 4.62 7.19 -0.64
N LEU A 9 3.38 7.63 -0.39
CA LEU A 9 2.31 7.75 -1.36
C LEU A 9 1.89 9.23 -1.43
N THR A 10 1.97 9.83 -2.62
CA THR A 10 1.63 11.25 -2.82
C THR A 10 0.60 11.43 -3.95
N PRO A 11 -0.69 11.15 -3.71
CA PRO A 11 -1.75 11.46 -4.67
C PRO A 11 -1.89 12.96 -4.93
N ASP A 12 -1.95 13.34 -6.20
CA ASP A 12 -2.28 14.69 -6.67
C ASP A 12 -3.79 14.97 -6.64
N ARG A 13 -4.60 13.90 -6.71
CA ARG A 13 -6.06 13.90 -6.64
C ARG A 13 -6.57 12.90 -5.62
N ALA A 14 -7.80 13.10 -5.15
CA ALA A 14 -8.40 12.14 -4.23
C ALA A 14 -8.46 10.74 -4.88
N LEU A 15 -8.07 9.73 -4.11
CA LEU A 15 -8.17 8.32 -4.49
C LEU A 15 -9.20 7.63 -3.61
N ASN A 16 -9.89 6.64 -4.16
CA ASN A 16 -10.60 5.65 -3.38
C ASN A 16 -9.84 4.34 -3.44
N VAL A 17 -9.19 3.93 -2.35
CA VAL A 17 -8.44 2.67 -2.25
C VAL A 17 -9.34 1.65 -1.55
N GLY A 18 -9.88 0.70 -2.31
CA GLY A 18 -10.96 -0.16 -1.82
C GLY A 18 -12.20 0.65 -1.39
N GLN A 19 -12.44 0.75 -0.07
CA GLN A 19 -13.52 1.58 0.51
C GLN A 19 -13.00 2.83 1.25
N LEU A 20 -11.67 3.04 1.25
CA LEU A 20 -11.04 4.14 1.94
C LEU A 20 -10.89 5.33 1.00
N ALA A 21 -11.52 6.45 1.35
CA ALA A 21 -11.26 7.73 0.70
C ALA A 21 -9.90 8.29 1.18
N VAL A 22 -9.04 8.62 0.23
CA VAL A 22 -7.68 9.14 0.45
C VAL A 22 -7.61 10.49 -0.26
N PRO A 23 -7.70 11.61 0.47
CA PRO A 23 -7.54 12.94 -0.12
C PRO A 23 -6.17 13.11 -0.80
N ALA A 24 -6.05 14.11 -1.66
CA ALA A 24 -4.74 14.53 -2.17
C ALA A 24 -3.84 14.95 -0.99
N GLY A 25 -2.57 14.58 -1.04
CA GLY A 25 -1.64 14.78 0.07
C GLY A 25 -0.49 13.78 0.06
N THR A 26 0.35 13.83 1.08
CA THR A 26 1.48 12.90 1.26
C THR A 26 1.21 11.99 2.46
N TYR A 27 1.41 10.69 2.25
CA TYR A 27 1.16 9.64 3.23
C TYR A 27 2.30 8.64 3.23
N THR A 28 2.37 7.84 4.30
CA THR A 28 3.23 6.67 4.34
C THR A 28 2.42 5.39 4.13
N LEU A 29 2.99 4.45 3.37
CA LEU A 29 2.45 3.12 3.16
C LEU A 29 3.12 2.08 4.07
N TYR A 30 2.29 1.29 4.74
CA TYR A 30 2.72 0.06 5.40
C TYR A 30 1.90 -1.12 4.89
N THR A 31 2.52 -2.30 4.85
CA THR A 31 1.81 -3.56 4.67
C THR A 31 1.89 -4.38 5.94
N VAL A 32 0.75 -4.89 6.39
CA VAL A 32 0.64 -5.79 7.53
C VAL A 32 0.23 -7.17 7.02
N PRO A 33 1.17 -8.12 6.91
CA PRO A 33 0.86 -9.50 6.58
C PRO A 33 0.05 -10.15 7.71
N ALA A 34 -1.01 -10.88 7.37
CA ALA A 34 -1.69 -11.79 8.29
C ALA A 34 -2.06 -13.09 7.57
N GLN A 35 -2.45 -14.11 8.33
CA GLN A 35 -2.81 -15.42 7.80
C GLN A 35 -4.11 -15.32 6.99
N GLY A 36 -3.99 -15.32 5.66
CA GLY A 36 -5.11 -15.31 4.71
C GLY A 36 -5.52 -13.93 4.18
N GLU A 37 -5.14 -12.84 4.85
CA GLU A 37 -5.50 -11.48 4.44
C GLU A 37 -4.35 -10.53 4.75
N TRP A 38 -3.87 -9.77 3.77
CA TRP A 38 -2.91 -8.69 4.00
C TRP A 38 -3.67 -7.37 4.13
N GLN A 39 -3.15 -6.46 4.93
CA GLN A 39 -3.71 -5.12 5.06
C GLN A 39 -2.72 -4.09 4.50
N LEU A 40 -3.21 -3.22 3.62
CA LEU A 40 -2.54 -1.99 3.24
C LEU A 40 -2.94 -0.92 4.24
N VAL A 41 -1.96 -0.29 4.87
CA VAL A 41 -2.18 0.82 5.80
C VAL A 41 -1.70 2.10 5.14
N ILE A 42 -2.58 3.10 5.12
CA ILE A 42 -2.26 4.46 4.70
C ILE A 42 -2.18 5.29 5.97
N ASN A 43 -1.01 5.86 6.25
CA ASN A 43 -0.70 6.54 7.51
C ASN A 43 -0.32 8.00 7.25
N LYS A 44 -0.78 8.91 8.12
CA LYS A 44 -0.60 10.37 7.97
C LYS A 44 0.77 10.85 8.42
N GLN A 45 1.52 10.04 9.16
CA GLN A 45 2.90 10.35 9.53
C GLN A 45 3.77 10.31 8.27
N THR A 46 4.68 11.27 8.11
CA THR A 46 5.58 11.38 6.95
C THR A 46 7.00 11.72 7.37
N GLY A 47 8.00 11.28 6.60
CA GLY A 47 9.42 11.61 6.82
C GLY A 47 10.12 10.80 7.92
N GLN A 48 9.43 9.85 8.54
CA GLN A 48 10.01 8.89 9.48
C GLN A 48 10.65 7.70 8.74
N TRP A 49 11.46 6.94 9.48
CA TRP A 49 11.96 5.64 9.03
C TRP A 49 10.81 4.64 8.87
N GLY A 50 10.89 3.74 7.89
CA GLY A 50 9.85 2.75 7.58
C GLY A 50 9.54 1.74 8.70
N THR A 51 10.35 1.71 9.76
CA THR A 51 10.15 0.93 10.99
C THR A 51 9.45 1.71 12.11
N GLN A 52 9.41 3.04 12.03
CA GLN A 52 8.66 3.87 12.98
C GLN A 52 7.21 3.92 12.51
N TYR A 53 6.31 3.36 13.31
CA TYR A 53 4.90 3.21 12.98
C TYR A 53 4.04 3.55 14.20
N SER A 54 3.06 4.43 14.02
CA SER A 54 2.00 4.67 15.00
C SER A 54 0.62 4.42 14.39
N GLN A 55 -0.11 3.46 14.96
CA GLN A 55 -1.47 3.15 14.54
C GLN A 55 -2.46 4.30 14.74
N THR A 56 -2.18 5.24 15.66
CA THR A 56 -3.03 6.43 15.85
C THR A 56 -3.01 7.37 14.65
N GLU A 57 -1.97 7.28 13.82
CA GLU A 57 -1.80 8.08 12.61
C GLU A 57 -2.38 7.40 11.36
N ASP A 58 -2.98 6.22 11.49
CA ASP A 58 -3.62 5.54 10.36
C ASP A 58 -4.76 6.44 9.83
N LEU A 59 -4.70 6.80 8.55
CA LEU A 59 -5.86 7.30 7.80
C LEU A 59 -6.88 6.17 7.64
N GLY A 60 -6.39 4.97 7.34
CA GLY A 60 -7.22 3.79 7.26
C GLY A 60 -6.43 2.55 6.84
N ARG A 61 -7.14 1.42 6.83
CA ARG A 61 -6.63 0.11 6.45
C ARG A 61 -7.52 -0.47 5.38
N VAL A 62 -6.91 -1.05 4.36
CA VAL A 62 -7.61 -1.63 3.22
C VAL A 62 -7.18 -3.08 3.08
N PRO A 63 -8.12 -4.03 3.04
CA PRO A 63 -7.78 -5.42 2.79
C PRO A 63 -7.22 -5.57 1.38
N MET A 64 -6.15 -6.33 1.27
CA MET A 64 -5.50 -6.65 0.00
C MET A 64 -5.88 -8.07 -0.42
N LYS A 65 -6.16 -8.24 -1.71
CA LYS A 65 -6.28 -9.56 -2.32
C LYS A 65 -4.91 -10.22 -2.35
N VAL A 66 -4.79 -11.40 -1.74
CA VAL A 66 -3.55 -12.19 -1.70
C VAL A 66 -3.64 -13.35 -2.70
N GLU A 67 -2.61 -13.50 -3.53
CA GLU A 67 -2.47 -14.61 -4.48
C GLU A 67 -1.03 -15.12 -4.53
N LYS A 68 -0.86 -16.35 -5.01
CA LYS A 68 0.46 -16.96 -5.19
C LYS A 68 1.05 -16.54 -6.54
N THR A 69 2.31 -16.13 -6.56
CA THR A 69 3.03 -15.83 -7.82
C THR A 69 3.52 -17.11 -8.51
N SER A 70 3.75 -17.03 -9.83
CA SER A 70 4.28 -18.15 -10.62
C SER A 70 5.77 -18.42 -10.35
N ALA A 71 6.51 -17.40 -9.91
CA ALA A 71 7.91 -17.47 -9.54
C ALA A 71 8.17 -16.62 -8.28
N PRO A 72 9.19 -16.97 -7.47
CA PRO A 72 9.53 -16.18 -6.29
C PRO A 72 10.08 -14.79 -6.69
N VAL A 73 9.72 -13.78 -5.90
CA VAL A 73 10.21 -12.41 -5.98
C VAL A 73 11.12 -12.16 -4.78
N GLU A 74 12.43 -12.17 -5.01
CA GLU A 74 13.44 -12.12 -3.93
C GLU A 74 13.42 -10.78 -3.16
N GLN A 75 13.27 -9.67 -3.89
CA GLN A 75 13.22 -8.34 -3.31
C GLN A 75 11.77 -7.87 -3.18
N LEU A 76 11.38 -7.40 -1.99
CA LEU A 76 10.07 -6.79 -1.79
C LEU A 76 9.87 -5.67 -2.83
N THR A 77 8.88 -5.88 -3.68
CA THR A 77 8.60 -5.02 -4.84
C THR A 77 7.22 -4.41 -4.66
N ILE A 78 7.14 -3.09 -4.81
CA ILE A 78 5.89 -2.34 -4.80
C ILE A 78 5.73 -1.72 -6.18
N SER A 79 4.61 -1.98 -6.84
CA SER A 79 4.31 -1.47 -8.18
C SER A 79 2.90 -0.94 -8.25
N VAL A 80 2.68 -0.01 -9.18
CA VAL A 80 1.37 0.54 -9.50
C VAL A 80 1.12 0.26 -10.97
N ASP A 81 0.03 -0.46 -11.25
CA ASP A 81 -0.51 -0.58 -12.60
C ASP A 81 -1.64 0.46 -12.73
N ASP A 82 -1.31 1.64 -13.26
CA ASP A 82 -2.25 2.76 -13.37
C ASP A 82 -2.93 2.88 -14.73
N THR A 83 -4.05 3.57 -14.72
CA THR A 83 -4.90 3.97 -15.83
C THR A 83 -5.42 5.38 -15.52
N PRO A 84 -5.95 6.12 -16.51
CA PRO A 84 -6.52 7.45 -16.24
C PRO A 84 -7.66 7.47 -15.20
N ALA A 85 -8.33 6.35 -14.95
CA ALA A 85 -9.46 6.25 -14.02
C ALA A 85 -9.09 5.67 -12.65
N GLY A 86 -7.85 5.22 -12.44
CA GLY A 86 -7.46 4.45 -11.27
C GLY A 86 -6.35 3.45 -11.56
N GLY A 87 -6.22 2.42 -10.73
CA GLY A 87 -5.19 1.41 -10.95
C GLY A 87 -5.20 0.33 -9.88
N THR A 88 -4.12 -0.44 -9.83
CA THR A 88 -3.89 -1.43 -8.78
C THR A 88 -2.52 -1.23 -8.17
N LEU A 89 -2.47 -1.05 -6.85
CA LEU A 89 -1.23 -1.16 -6.08
C LEU A 89 -0.94 -2.64 -5.84
N ARG A 90 0.28 -3.09 -6.12
CA ARG A 90 0.75 -4.45 -5.88
C ARG A 90 1.96 -4.43 -4.97
N VAL A 91 2.03 -5.43 -4.08
CA VAL A 91 3.18 -5.72 -3.22
C VAL A 91 3.52 -7.18 -3.37
N GLU A 92 4.75 -7.47 -3.79
CA GLU A 92 5.22 -8.82 -4.09
C GLU A 92 6.48 -9.15 -3.29
N TRP A 93 6.49 -10.32 -2.66
CA TRP A 93 7.66 -10.86 -1.97
C TRP A 93 7.56 -12.38 -1.80
N GLY A 94 8.66 -13.09 -2.03
CA GLY A 94 8.69 -14.54 -2.10
C GLY A 94 7.67 -15.03 -3.13
N THR A 95 6.82 -15.99 -2.77
CA THR A 95 5.75 -16.48 -3.66
C THR A 95 4.41 -15.79 -3.44
N THR A 96 4.39 -14.62 -2.80
CA THR A 96 3.16 -13.91 -2.41
C THR A 96 3.03 -12.61 -3.18
N ARG A 97 1.83 -12.36 -3.72
CA ARG A 97 1.39 -11.06 -4.22
C ARG A 97 0.17 -10.61 -3.42
N ALA A 98 0.24 -9.41 -2.86
CA ALA A 98 -0.89 -8.70 -2.30
C ALA A 98 -1.26 -7.53 -3.22
N SER A 99 -2.55 -7.29 -3.47
CA SER A 99 -3.01 -6.22 -4.36
C SER A 99 -4.22 -5.46 -3.80
N ALA A 100 -4.25 -4.15 -4.03
CA ALA A 100 -5.37 -3.28 -3.67
C ALA A 100 -5.72 -2.39 -4.87
N PRO A 101 -6.96 -2.45 -5.39
CA PRO A 101 -7.40 -1.54 -6.44
C PRO A 101 -7.64 -0.15 -5.87
N PHE A 102 -7.46 0.87 -6.71
CA PHE A 102 -7.87 2.23 -6.42
C PHE A 102 -8.53 2.89 -7.63
N THR A 103 -9.40 3.87 -7.38
CA THR A 103 -9.95 4.76 -8.41
C THR A 103 -9.59 6.21 -8.12
N VAL A 104 -9.53 7.03 -9.16
CA VAL A 104 -9.41 8.48 -9.02
C VAL A 104 -10.81 9.06 -8.84
N GLY A 105 -10.98 9.88 -7.80
CA GLY A 105 -12.23 10.58 -7.46
C GLY A 105 -12.45 11.86 -8.24
#